data_AF-A0A9D5G8A4-F1
#
_entry.id   AF-A0A9D5G8A4-F1
#
_cell.length_a   1.000
_cell.length_b   1.000
_cell.length_c   1.000
_cell.angle_alpha   90.00
_cell.angle_beta   90.00
_cell.angle_gamma   90.00
#
_symmetry.space_group_name_H-M   'P 1'
#
loop_
_entity.id
_entity.type
_entity.pdbx_description
1 polymer ?
#
loop_
_entity_poly.entity_id
_entity_poly.type
_entity_poly.pdbx_seq_one_letter_code
_entity_poly.pdbx_strand_id
1 'polypeptide(L)' 'MGLKDAFDKMGKDIKDTVNETGHRSAAEGEQAKRDVAGEDMTVGENLKSMGNQAKETVQADTSATKREARDST' A
#
# COMPACT_ATOMS: atom_id res chain seq x y z
N MET A 1 5.69 10.26 28.85
CA MET A 1 4.75 9.60 27.91
C MET A 1 3.91 8.64 28.71
N GLY A 2 2.60 8.83 28.74
CA GLY A 2 1.70 7.96 29.50
C GLY A 2 1.43 6.64 28.78
N LEU A 3 0.99 5.61 29.52
CA LEU A 3 0.59 4.31 28.96
C LEU A 3 -0.45 4.45 27.82
N LYS A 4 -1.26 5.50 27.89
CA LYS A 4 -2.28 5.86 26.89
C LYS A 4 -1.67 6.34 25.57
N ASP A 5 -0.60 7.15 25.62
CA ASP A 5 0.13 7.58 24.41
C ASP A 5 0.82 6.40 23.72
N ALA A 6 1.33 5.45 24.50
CA ALA A 6 1.97 4.25 23.96
C ALA A 6 0.96 3.36 23.21
N PHE A 7 -0.26 3.21 23.74
CA PHE A 7 -1.34 2.47 23.08
C PHE A 7 -1.84 3.17 21.81
N ASP A 8 -1.98 4.49 21.85
CA ASP A 8 -2.36 5.29 20.67
C ASP A 8 -1.30 5.23 19.56
N LYS A 9 -0.01 5.26 19.94
CA LYS A 9 1.11 5.12 19.00
C LYS A 9 1.12 3.72 18.38
N MET A 10 1.00 2.68 19.20
CA MET A 10 0.91 1.29 18.76
C MET A 10 -0.28 1.03 17.82
N GLY A 11 -1.46 1.58 18.14
CA GLY A 11 -2.65 1.44 17.29
C GLY A 11 -2.46 2.10 15.92
N LYS A 12 -1.81 3.27 15.87
CA LYS A 12 -1.48 3.93 14.61
C LYS A 12 -0.41 3.17 13.82
N ASP A 13 0.62 2.64 14.48
CA ASP A 13 1.66 1.84 13.81
C ASP A 13 1.11 0.58 13.17
N ILE A 14 0.19 -0.12 13.86
CA ILE A 14 -0.51 -1.28 13.31
C ILE A 14 -1.35 -0.86 12.10
N LYS A 15 -2.11 0.23 12.22
CA LYS A 15 -2.96 0.72 11.11
C LYS A 15 -2.13 1.11 9.90
N ASP A 16 -1.01 1.81 10.12
CA ASP A 16 -0.09 2.23 9.07
C ASP A 16 0.56 1.01 8.40
N THR A 17 0.97 0.00 9.19
CA THR A 17 1.54 -1.26 8.67
C THR A 17 0.53 -2.09 7.88
N VAL A 18 -0.72 -2.17 8.33
CA VAL A 18 -1.79 -2.87 7.61
C VAL A 18 -2.12 -2.16 6.29
N ASN A 19 -2.15 -0.83 6.29
CA ASN A 19 -2.38 -0.06 5.07
C ASN A 19 -1.23 -0.25 4.07
N GLU A 20 0.01 -0.16 4.55
CA GLU A 20 1.21 -0.37 3.74
C GLU A 20 1.24 -1.79 3.15
N THR A 21 0.96 -2.80 3.98
CA THR A 21 0.89 -4.20 3.55
C THR A 21 -0.24 -4.41 2.56
N GLY A 22 -1.43 -3.85 2.81
CA GLY A 22 -2.58 -3.94 1.92
C GLY A 22 -2.30 -3.35 0.55
N HIS A 23 -1.69 -2.17 0.48
CA HIS A 23 -1.31 -1.54 -0.78
C HIS A 23 -0.23 -2.33 -1.53
N ARG A 24 0.78 -2.88 -0.83
CA ARG A 24 1.78 -3.76 -1.45
C ARG A 24 1.16 -5.06 -1.98
N SER A 25 0.31 -5.71 -1.19
CA SER A 25 -0.38 -6.94 -1.60
C SER A 25 -1.35 -6.70 -2.76
N ALA A 26 -2.00 -5.53 -2.82
CA ALA A 26 -2.83 -5.15 -3.96
C ALA A 26 -1.98 -4.97 -5.23
N ALA A 27 -0.83 -4.29 -5.12
CA ALA A 27 0.11 -4.11 -6.22
C ALA A 27 0.69 -5.44 -6.73
N GLU A 28 1.04 -6.36 -5.82
CA GLU A 28 1.51 -7.72 -6.14
C GLU A 28 0.39 -8.57 -6.74
N GLY A 29 -0.83 -8.48 -6.19
CA GLY A 29 -1.98 -9.22 -6.70
C GLY A 29 -2.38 -8.79 -8.12
N GLU A 30 -2.22 -7.51 -8.44
CA GLU A 30 -2.39 -7.04 -9.81
C GLU A 30 -1.28 -7.51 -10.73
N GLN A 31 -0.02 -7.51 -10.28
CA GLN A 31 1.08 -8.08 -11.05
C GLN A 31 0.90 -9.58 -11.30
N ALA A 32 0.47 -10.35 -10.30
CA ALA A 32 0.14 -11.76 -10.42
C ALA A 32 -1.04 -12.01 -11.38
N LYS A 33 -2.06 -11.14 -11.39
CA LYS A 33 -3.13 -11.19 -12.40
C LYS A 33 -2.58 -10.99 -13.81
N ARG A 34 -1.60 -10.11 -13.99
CA ARG A 34 -0.93 -9.93 -15.29
C ARG A 34 -0.01 -11.09 -15.65
N ASP A 35 0.61 -11.76 -14.68
CA ASP A 35 1.42 -12.96 -14.96
C ASP A 35 0.56 -14.18 -15.30
N VAL A 36 -0.60 -14.34 -14.65
CA VAL A 36 -1.49 -15.50 -14.86
C VAL A 36 -2.44 -15.32 -16.04
N ALA A 37 -2.98 -14.12 -16.24
CA ALA A 37 -3.97 -13.81 -17.27
C ALA A 37 -3.45 -12.80 -18.32
N GLY A 38 -2.13 -12.56 -18.37
CA GLY A 38 -1.46 -11.58 -19.24
C GLY A 38 -1.83 -11.69 -20.71
N GLU A 39 -1.96 -12.91 -21.21
CA GLU A 39 -2.27 -13.19 -22.61
C GLU A 39 -3.77 -13.05 -22.95
N ASP A 40 -4.66 -13.18 -21.95
CA ASP A 40 -6.11 -13.07 -22.12
C ASP A 40 -6.67 -11.67 -21.79
N MET A 41 -5.89 -10.81 -21.14
CA MET A 41 -6.33 -9.45 -20.81
C MET A 41 -6.32 -8.54 -22.04
N THR A 42 -7.42 -7.79 -22.20
CA THR A 42 -7.46 -6.72 -23.19
C THR A 42 -6.50 -5.58 -22.82
N VAL A 43 -6.02 -4.83 -23.83
CA VAL A 43 -5.12 -3.67 -23.65
C VAL A 43 -5.67 -2.68 -22.62
N GLY A 44 -6.99 -2.49 -22.57
CA GLY A 44 -7.66 -1.63 -21.60
C GLY A 44 -7.60 -2.15 -20.16
N GLU A 45 -7.73 -3.46 -19.95
CA GLU A 45 -7.58 -4.09 -18.64
C GLU A 45 -6.15 -4.06 -18.14
N ASN A 46 -5.19 -4.25 -19.04
CA ASN A 46 -3.77 -4.19 -18.72
C ASN A 46 -3.34 -2.77 -18.30
N LEU A 47 -3.82 -1.74 -19.02
CA LEU A 47 -3.61 -0.33 -18.64
C LEU A 47 -4.28 0.03 -17.32
N LYS A 48 -5.51 -0.45 -17.08
CA LYS A 48 -6.22 -0.22 -15.82
C LYS A 48 -5.49 -0.87 -14.65
N SER A 49 -4.94 -2.07 -14.85
CA SER A 49 -4.08 -2.72 -13.86
C SER A 49 -2.76 -1.98 -13.64
N MET A 50 -2.10 -1.48 -14.68
CA MET A 50 -0.92 -0.65 -14.49
C MET A 50 -1.24 0.62 -13.69
N GLY A 51 -2.37 1.26 -13.98
CA GLY A 51 -2.83 2.45 -13.25
C GLY A 51 -3.17 2.18 -11.78
N ASN A 52 -3.85 1.07 -11.50
CA ASN A 52 -4.14 0.66 -10.12
C ASN A 52 -2.85 0.32 -9.35
N GLN A 53 -1.94 -0.45 -9.94
CA GLN A 53 -0.66 -0.73 -9.32
C GLN A 53 0.11 0.56 -9.01
N ALA A 54 0.19 1.50 -9.96
CA ALA A 54 0.85 2.78 -9.73
C ALA A 54 0.17 3.59 -8.60
N LYS A 55 -1.16 3.58 -8.54
CA LYS A 55 -1.93 4.28 -7.51
C LYS A 55 -1.70 3.66 -6.12
N GLU A 56 -1.63 2.34 -6.03
CA GLU A 56 -1.37 1.63 -4.77
C GLU A 56 0.08 1.85 -4.31
N THR A 57 1.05 1.83 -5.24
CA THR A 57 2.45 2.17 -4.93
C THR A 57 2.58 3.60 -4.41
N VAL A 58 1.96 4.58 -5.07
CA VAL A 58 1.99 5.99 -4.62
C VAL A 58 1.32 6.16 -3.26
N GLN A 59 0.23 5.44 -2.98
CA GLN A 59 -0.41 5.46 -1.66
C GLN A 59 0.48 4.82 -0.58
N ALA A 60 1.19 3.73 -0.92
CA ALA A 60 2.17 3.11 -0.04
C ALA A 60 3.32 4.08 0.28
N ASP A 61 3.89 4.74 -0.73
CA ASP A 61 4.96 5.74 -0.55
C ASP A 61 4.49 6.95 0.26
N THR A 62 3.28 7.43 0.01
CA THR A 62 2.70 8.55 0.79
C THR A 62 2.50 8.15 2.26
N SER A 63 2.09 6.90 2.50
CA SER A 63 1.92 6.36 3.86
C SER A 63 3.27 6.19 4.56
N ALA A 64 4.29 5.68 3.86
CA ALA A 64 5.66 5.57 4.35
C ALA A 64 6.25 6.94 4.67
N THR A 65 6.06 7.93 3.80
CA THR A 65 6.50 9.32 4.00
C THR A 65 5.81 9.95 5.22
N LYS A 66 4.51 9.71 5.40
CA LYS A 66 3.76 10.18 6.60
C LYS A 66 4.29 9.54 7.88
N ARG A 67 4.69 8.27 7.83
CA ARG A 67 5.28 7.56 8.96
C ARG A 67 6.66 8.12 9.30
N GLU A 68 7.50 8.31 8.29
CA GLU A 68 8.84 8.90 8.43
C GLU A 68 8.79 10.32 9.01
N ALA A 69 7.87 11.16 8.51
CA ALA A 69 7.64 12.50 9.06
C ALA A 69 7.19 12.48 10.54
N ARG A 70 6.46 11.44 10.97
CA ARG A 70 5.99 11.30 12.35
C ARG A 70 7.05 10.71 13.28
N ASP A 71 7.97 9.89 12.78
CA ASP A 71 9.12 9.40 13.57
C ASP A 71 10.26 10.43 13.64
N SER A 72 10.29 11.39 12.71
CA SER A 72 11.25 12.51 12.71
C SER A 72 10.85 13.69 13.64
N THR A 73 9.66 13.64 14.26
CA THR A 73 9.15 14.65 15.22
C THR A 73 8.98 14.05 16.62
#